data_AF-A0A3M7T6C6-F1
#
_entry.id   AF-A0A3M7T6C6-F1
#
_cell.length_a   1.000
_cell.length_b   1.000
_cell.length_c   1.000
_cell.angle_alpha   90.00
_cell.angle_beta   90.00
_cell.angle_gamma   90.00
#
_symmetry.space_group_name_H-M   'P 1'
#
loop_
_entity.id
_entity.type
_entity.pdbx_description
1 polymer ?
#
loop_
_entity_poly.entity_id
_entity_poly.type
_entity_poly.pdbx_seq_one_letter_code
_entity_poly.pdbx_strand_id
1 'polypeptide(L)'
;MFMFKIVNWTGRCQYKEEPKVSKEKLDSAGGPSEKVRLVPGYDVFISTNDLNACNDDRGSATRLLRNLMDVFFDKSTLAKSSINGTGRITNTLDKHVISALFAYVKNRYADVPHSQLTRAATDKCVQTRRNFRKKIKAAQSYFGMFPSLMMARPPQLPQASENSV
;
A
#
# COMPACT_ATOMS: atom_id res chain seq x y z
N MET A 1 -3.72 42.50 20.24
CA MET A 1 -3.24 42.05 18.92
C MET A 1 -2.60 40.68 19.12
N PHE A 2 -3.26 39.66 18.56
CA PHE A 2 -3.01 38.23 18.77
C PHE A 2 -1.68 37.78 18.15
N MET A 3 -0.99 36.85 18.80
CA MET A 3 -0.65 35.58 18.16
C MET A 3 -0.33 34.51 19.20
N PHE A 4 -1.29 33.60 19.41
CA PHE A 4 -1.12 32.37 20.18
C PHE A 4 -0.32 31.36 19.35
N LYS A 5 0.75 30.85 19.95
CA LYS A 5 1.55 29.73 19.43
C LYS A 5 0.81 28.43 19.74
N ILE A 6 0.03 27.92 18.79
CA ILE A 6 -0.58 26.58 18.92
C ILE A 6 0.41 25.58 18.32
N VAL A 7 1.20 24.96 19.20
CA VAL A 7 1.91 23.71 18.89
C VAL A 7 0.84 22.62 18.83
N ASN A 8 0.35 22.33 17.62
CA ASN A 8 -0.56 21.23 17.39
C ASN A 8 0.25 19.93 17.27
N TRP A 9 0.40 19.24 18.41
CA TRP A 9 1.04 17.93 18.50
C TRP A 9 0.03 16.82 18.14
N THR A 10 -0.37 16.77 16.88
CA THR A 10 -0.94 15.55 16.31
C THR A 10 -0.18 15.24 15.02
N GLY A 11 0.94 14.53 15.15
CA GLY A 11 1.73 13.98 14.03
C GLY A 11 1.00 12.89 13.24
N ARG A 12 -0.30 13.08 12.99
CA ARG A 12 -1.15 12.21 12.19
C ARG A 12 -1.05 12.70 10.75
N CYS A 13 -0.07 12.19 10.02
CA CYS A 13 -0.12 12.19 8.57
C CYS A 13 -1.40 11.45 8.16
N GLN A 14 -2.45 12.20 7.83
CA GLN A 14 -3.61 11.66 7.15
C GLN A 14 -3.13 11.25 5.75
N TYR A 15 -2.82 9.97 5.59
CA TYR A 15 -2.75 9.39 4.25
C TYR A 15 -4.18 9.41 3.72
N LYS A 16 -4.46 10.39 2.86
CA LYS A 16 -5.65 10.45 2.01
C LYS A 16 -5.67 9.14 1.24
N GLU A 17 -6.62 8.28 1.57
CA GLU A 17 -6.73 6.96 1.01
C GLU A 17 -7.43 7.09 -0.34
N GLU A 18 -6.66 7.37 -1.39
CA GLU A 18 -7.18 7.20 -2.73
C GLU A 18 -7.45 5.71 -2.95
N PRO A 19 -8.64 5.35 -3.48
CA PRO A 19 -8.96 3.97 -3.77
C PRO A 19 -7.98 3.49 -4.84
N LYS A 20 -6.99 2.67 -4.45
CA LYS A 20 -6.25 1.85 -5.40
C LYS A 20 -7.23 0.84 -5.93
N VAL A 21 -7.89 1.23 -7.02
CA VAL A 21 -8.66 0.37 -7.91
C VAL A 21 -7.85 -0.89 -8.13
N SER A 22 -8.51 -2.03 -7.87
CA SER A 22 -8.05 -3.38 -8.18
C SER A 22 -7.24 -3.39 -9.47
N LYS A 23 -5.96 -3.77 -9.40
CA LYS A 23 -5.07 -4.00 -10.55
C LYS A 23 -5.44 -5.29 -11.30
N GLU A 24 -6.73 -5.46 -11.56
CA GLU A 24 -7.21 -6.34 -12.61
C GLU A 24 -8.12 -5.46 -13.47
N LYS A 25 -7.75 -5.30 -14.75
CA LYS A 25 -8.51 -4.64 -15.82
C LYS A 25 -8.28 -3.14 -16.04
N LEU A 26 -7.12 -2.80 -16.61
CA LEU A 26 -6.99 -1.74 -17.61
C LEU A 26 -5.88 -2.13 -18.60
N ASP A 27 -6.08 -3.23 -19.32
CA ASP A 27 -5.62 -3.28 -20.71
C ASP A 27 -6.67 -2.52 -21.53
N SER A 28 -6.23 -1.73 -22.51
CA SER A 28 -7.04 -0.92 -23.44
C SER A 28 -7.66 0.39 -22.88
N ALA A 29 -6.82 1.44 -22.79
CA ALA A 29 -7.09 2.75 -23.43
C ALA A 29 -6.02 3.78 -23.00
N GLY A 30 -5.16 4.18 -23.94
CA GLY A 30 -4.36 5.41 -23.81
C GLY A 30 -2.84 5.24 -23.73
N GLY A 31 -2.22 4.76 -24.82
CA GLY A 31 -0.77 4.85 -25.07
C GLY A 31 0.11 3.83 -24.34
N PRO A 32 1.25 3.42 -24.94
CA PRO A 32 2.22 2.58 -24.24
C PRO A 32 2.77 3.40 -23.08
N SER A 33 2.31 3.12 -21.85
CA SER A 33 2.99 3.59 -20.65
C SER A 33 4.40 3.00 -20.71
N GLU A 34 5.36 3.81 -21.16
CA GLU A 34 6.73 3.41 -21.38
C GLU A 34 7.26 2.80 -20.07
N LYS A 35 7.48 1.49 -20.08
CA LYS A 35 8.00 0.78 -18.91
C LYS A 35 9.51 0.88 -18.97
N VAL A 36 10.07 1.63 -18.04
CA VAL A 36 11.51 1.82 -17.93
C VAL A 36 12.08 0.81 -16.93
N ARG A 37 13.24 0.26 -17.27
CA ARG A 37 14.00 -0.60 -16.36
C ARG A 37 14.54 0.23 -15.20
N LEU A 38 14.28 -0.19 -13.97
CA LEU A 38 14.66 0.58 -12.78
C LEU A 38 16.18 0.68 -12.60
N VAL A 39 16.89 -0.44 -12.75
CA VAL A 39 18.35 -0.52 -12.60
C VAL A 39 18.90 -1.50 -13.66
N PRO A 40 20.00 -1.16 -14.36
CA PRO A 40 20.65 -2.12 -15.26
C PRO A 40 21.10 -3.36 -14.48
N GLY A 41 20.88 -4.56 -15.05
CA GLY A 41 21.19 -5.84 -14.39
C GLY A 41 20.07 -6.43 -13.53
N TYR A 42 18.95 -5.71 -13.36
CA TYR A 42 17.73 -6.24 -12.75
C TYR A 42 16.57 -6.22 -13.75
N ASP A 43 15.84 -7.32 -13.85
CA ASP A 43 14.62 -7.43 -14.67
C ASP A 43 13.39 -6.89 -13.94
N VAL A 44 13.48 -5.63 -13.48
CA VAL A 44 12.41 -4.94 -12.75
C VAL A 44 12.05 -3.67 -13.51
N PHE A 45 10.79 -3.61 -13.95
CA PHE A 45 10.26 -2.55 -14.79
C PHE A 45 9.22 -1.72 -14.03
N ILE A 46 9.21 -0.42 -14.28
CA ILE A 46 8.28 0.55 -13.67
C ILE A 46 7.75 1.50 -14.75
N SER A 47 6.52 1.98 -14.60
CA SER A 47 5.97 3.03 -15.47
C SER A 47 6.73 4.34 -15.25
N THR A 48 7.01 5.09 -16.32
CA THR A 48 7.62 6.43 -16.24
C THR A 48 6.86 7.37 -15.31
N ASN A 49 5.52 7.32 -15.32
CA ASN A 49 4.68 8.14 -14.45
C ASN A 49 4.89 7.80 -12.96
N ASP A 50 4.88 6.51 -12.62
CA ASP A 50 5.11 6.05 -11.24
C ASP A 50 6.53 6.39 -10.77
N LEU A 51 7.51 6.27 -11.68
CA LEU A 51 8.90 6.61 -11.40
C LEU A 51 9.07 8.11 -11.13
N ASN A 52 8.44 8.97 -11.94
CA ASN A 52 8.45 10.42 -11.75
C ASN A 52 7.78 10.82 -10.44
N ALA A 53 6.61 10.24 -10.12
CA ALA A 53 5.94 10.48 -8.84
C ALA A 53 6.80 10.09 -7.64
N CYS A 54 7.56 8.99 -7.73
CA CYS A 54 8.50 8.60 -6.68
C CYS A 54 9.71 9.55 -6.59
N ASN A 55 10.09 10.19 -7.70
CA ASN A 55 11.25 11.06 -7.81
C ASN A 55 11.02 12.47 -7.22
N ASP A 56 9.77 12.86 -7.01
CA ASP A 56 9.39 14.17 -6.45
C ASP A 56 9.70 14.30 -4.95
N ASP A 57 9.88 13.19 -4.23
CA ASP A 57 10.31 13.19 -2.82
C ASP A 57 11.82 13.45 -2.65
N ARG A 58 12.33 14.51 -3.29
CA ARG A 58 13.72 14.96 -3.20
C ARG A 58 14.05 15.30 -1.73
N GLY A 59 14.74 14.41 -1.03
CA GLY A 59 15.26 14.72 0.31
C GLY A 59 15.34 13.55 1.29
N SER A 60 14.75 12.39 0.99
CA SER A 60 14.92 11.22 1.87
C SER A 60 14.94 9.90 1.11
N ALA A 61 16.08 9.21 1.16
CA ALA A 61 16.26 7.86 0.63
C ALA A 61 15.21 6.87 1.18
N THR A 62 14.85 7.02 2.46
CA THR A 62 13.84 6.16 3.10
C THR A 62 12.43 6.41 2.57
N ARG A 63 12.12 7.65 2.16
CA ARG A 63 10.81 8.02 1.62
C ARG A 63 10.66 7.54 0.18
N LEU A 64 11.70 7.74 -0.64
CA LEU A 64 11.78 7.17 -1.98
C LEU A 64 11.58 5.65 -1.97
N LEU A 65 12.29 4.94 -1.10
CA LEU A 65 12.16 3.48 -0.95
C LEU A 65 10.73 3.06 -0.57
N ARG A 66 10.09 3.76 0.36
CA ARG A 66 8.71 3.46 0.78
C ARG A 66 7.69 3.67 -0.35
N ASN A 67 7.90 4.66 -1.20
CA ASN A 67 7.02 4.95 -2.33
C ASN A 67 7.21 3.92 -3.45
N LEU A 68 8.46 3.55 -3.74
CA LEU A 68 8.75 2.44 -4.65
C LEU A 68 8.09 1.14 -4.17
N MET A 69 8.18 0.81 -2.88
CA MET A 69 7.50 -0.36 -2.33
C MET A 69 5.98 -0.32 -2.51
N ASP A 70 5.34 0.85 -2.49
CA ASP A 70 3.90 1.01 -2.71
C ASP A 70 3.49 0.86 -4.19
N VAL A 71 4.43 1.02 -5.13
CA VAL A 71 4.21 0.82 -6.57
C VAL A 71 4.30 -0.67 -6.92
N PHE A 72 5.32 -1.36 -6.41
CA PHE A 72 5.59 -2.76 -6.70
C PHE A 72 4.77 -3.74 -5.85
N PHE A 73 4.45 -3.40 -4.61
CA PHE A 73 3.76 -4.31 -3.69
C PHE A 73 2.45 -3.73 -3.19
N ASP A 74 1.42 -4.56 -3.20
CA ASP A 74 0.14 -4.22 -2.60
C ASP A 74 0.21 -4.17 -1.07
N LYS A 75 -0.65 -3.33 -0.47
CA LYS A 75 -0.74 -3.20 0.99
C LYS A 75 -1.10 -4.54 1.65
N SER A 76 -1.87 -5.39 0.97
CA SER A 76 -2.26 -6.72 1.45
C SER A 76 -1.06 -7.68 1.49
N THR A 77 -0.21 -7.67 0.46
CA THR A 77 0.99 -8.51 0.36
C THR A 77 2.05 -8.03 1.35
N LEU A 78 2.25 -6.71 1.48
CA LEU A 78 3.15 -6.11 2.48
C LEU A 78 2.73 -6.40 3.92
N ALA A 79 1.43 -6.43 4.23
CA ALA A 79 0.94 -6.75 5.58
C ALA A 79 1.24 -8.19 5.98
N LYS A 80 1.17 -9.13 5.01
CA LYS A 80 1.33 -10.57 5.19
C LYS A 80 2.77 -11.06 5.05
N SER A 81 3.67 -10.24 4.52
CA SER A 81 5.05 -10.62 4.20
C SER A 81 6.09 -9.90 5.05
N SER A 82 7.35 -10.38 5.00
CA SER A 82 8.51 -9.81 5.66
C SER A 82 9.75 -9.85 4.76
N ILE A 83 10.72 -8.96 4.99
CA ILE A 83 11.96 -8.88 4.17
C ILE A 83 12.88 -10.06 4.47
N ASN A 84 13.13 -10.32 5.76
CA ASN A 84 14.08 -11.34 6.20
C ASN A 84 13.41 -12.68 6.57
N GLY A 85 12.07 -12.77 6.45
CA GLY A 85 11.33 -13.99 6.80
C GLY A 85 11.48 -14.43 8.26
N THR A 86 11.87 -13.52 9.15
CA THR A 86 12.21 -13.87 10.54
C THR A 86 11.00 -13.75 11.45
N GLY A 87 10.70 -14.79 12.23
CA GLY A 87 9.59 -14.84 13.20
C GLY A 87 8.33 -15.54 12.68
N ARG A 88 7.14 -15.10 13.13
CA ARG A 88 5.83 -15.76 12.82
C ARG A 88 5.36 -15.64 11.36
N ILE A 89 6.19 -15.10 10.46
CA ILE A 89 5.78 -14.75 9.09
C ILE A 89 6.73 -15.41 8.11
N THR A 90 6.22 -16.45 7.49
CA THR A 90 6.91 -17.32 6.54
C THR A 90 6.96 -16.73 5.13
N ASN A 91 6.04 -15.81 4.81
CA ASN A 91 5.99 -15.18 3.49
C ASN A 91 7.10 -14.14 3.36
N THR A 92 8.03 -14.40 2.46
CA THR A 92 9.11 -13.47 2.13
C THR A 92 8.71 -12.60 0.95
N LEU A 93 9.10 -11.32 0.99
CA LEU A 93 9.01 -10.46 -0.18
C LEU A 93 10.01 -10.94 -1.24
N ASP A 94 9.68 -10.69 -2.51
CA ASP A 94 10.58 -11.01 -3.61
C ASP A 94 11.91 -10.27 -3.43
N LYS A 95 12.96 -11.07 -3.15
CA LYS A 95 14.31 -10.58 -2.86
C LYS A 95 14.92 -9.90 -4.08
N HIS A 96 14.55 -10.33 -5.29
CA HIS A 96 15.05 -9.75 -6.52
C HIS A 96 14.54 -8.31 -6.68
N VAL A 97 13.23 -8.10 -6.51
CA VAL A 97 12.62 -6.77 -6.56
C VAL A 97 13.19 -5.88 -5.45
N ILE A 98 13.27 -6.35 -4.21
CA ILE A 98 13.83 -5.56 -3.10
C ILE A 98 15.30 -5.17 -3.35
N SER A 99 16.10 -6.08 -3.91
CA SER A 99 17.50 -5.79 -4.25
C SER A 99 17.60 -4.72 -5.35
N ALA A 100 16.75 -4.79 -6.37
CA ALA A 100 16.67 -3.75 -7.41
C ALA A 100 16.28 -2.39 -6.82
N LEU A 101 15.30 -2.35 -5.90
CA LEU A 101 14.90 -1.12 -5.21
C LEU A 101 16.06 -0.53 -4.40
N PHE A 102 16.79 -1.36 -3.66
CA PHE A 102 17.95 -0.90 -2.89
C PHE A 102 19.07 -0.38 -3.78
N ALA A 103 19.35 -1.05 -4.90
CA ALA A 103 20.33 -0.59 -5.87
C ALA A 103 19.93 0.77 -6.47
N TYR A 104 18.65 0.95 -6.82
CA TYR A 104 18.14 2.22 -7.34
C TYR A 104 18.31 3.37 -6.34
N VAL A 105 17.94 3.14 -5.08
CA VAL A 105 18.07 4.15 -4.03
C VAL A 105 19.53 4.47 -3.74
N LYS A 106 20.42 3.46 -3.71
CA LYS A 106 21.87 3.66 -3.52
C LYS A 106 22.52 4.43 -4.67
N ASN A 107 22.11 4.18 -5.91
CA ASN A 107 22.62 4.91 -7.08
C ASN A 107 22.29 6.42 -6.99
N ARG A 108 21.17 6.77 -6.35
CA ARG A 108 20.75 8.15 -6.15
C ARG A 108 21.27 8.78 -4.86
N TYR A 109 21.51 7.98 -3.83
CA TYR A 109 21.99 8.39 -2.52
C TYR A 109 23.18 7.52 -2.11
N ALA A 110 24.38 7.92 -2.50
CA ALA A 110 25.61 7.13 -2.32
C ALA A 110 25.95 6.86 -0.85
N ASP A 111 25.62 7.80 0.06
CA ASP A 111 25.99 7.73 1.48
C ASP A 111 25.05 6.89 2.35
N VAL A 112 24.01 6.30 1.76
CA VAL A 112 22.96 5.63 2.55
C VAL A 112 23.38 4.21 2.94
N PRO A 113 23.49 3.90 4.24
CA PRO A 113 23.87 2.58 4.67
C PRO A 113 22.75 1.58 4.39
N HIS A 114 23.13 0.37 3.96
CA HIS A 114 22.18 -0.69 3.66
C HIS A 114 21.24 -1.01 4.84
N SER A 115 21.76 -0.93 6.08
CA SER A 115 20.97 -1.12 7.30
C SER A 115 19.81 -0.14 7.43
N GLN A 116 19.99 1.12 7.00
CA GLN A 116 18.92 2.13 7.01
C GLN A 116 17.83 1.78 5.99
N LEU A 117 18.20 1.30 4.80
CA LEU A 117 17.25 0.84 3.79
C LEU A 117 16.46 -0.39 4.27
N THR A 118 17.16 -1.37 4.83
CA THR A 118 16.54 -2.59 5.38
C THR A 118 15.58 -2.25 6.53
N ARG A 119 15.97 -1.33 7.42
CA ARG A 119 15.10 -0.84 8.49
C ARG A 119 13.87 -0.12 7.94
N ALA A 120 14.05 0.78 6.96
CA ALA A 120 12.95 1.53 6.36
C ALA A 120 11.92 0.62 5.68
N ALA A 121 12.39 -0.41 4.98
CA ALA A 121 11.53 -1.38 4.32
C ALA A 121 10.85 -2.31 5.34
N THR A 122 11.54 -2.73 6.40
CA THR A 122 10.95 -3.49 7.52
C THR A 122 9.85 -2.69 8.22
N ASP A 123 10.11 -1.41 8.51
CA ASP A 123 9.15 -0.50 9.11
C ASP A 123 7.90 -0.36 8.24
N LYS A 124 8.06 -0.30 6.91
CA LYS A 124 6.93 -0.24 5.98
C LYS A 124 6.03 -1.47 6.11
N CYS A 125 6.60 -2.67 6.13
CA CYS A 125 5.82 -3.91 6.35
C CYS A 125 5.08 -3.89 7.69
N VAL A 126 5.74 -3.44 8.76
CA VAL A 126 5.14 -3.33 10.10
C VAL A 126 4.01 -2.30 10.13
N GLN A 127 4.22 -1.12 9.56
CA GLN A 127 3.21 -0.06 9.49
C GLN A 127 1.99 -0.52 8.70
N THR A 128 2.20 -1.12 7.52
CA THR A 128 1.12 -1.65 6.69
C THR A 128 0.33 -2.73 7.42
N ARG A 129 1.00 -3.64 8.14
CA ARG A 129 0.34 -4.64 8.98
C ARG A 129 -0.46 -4.02 10.12
N ARG A 130 0.10 -3.02 10.82
CA ARG A 130 -0.60 -2.29 11.89
C ARG A 130 -1.87 -1.63 11.34
N ASN A 131 -1.78 -0.99 10.17
CA ASN A 131 -2.92 -0.36 9.53
C ASN A 131 -3.97 -1.38 9.08
N PHE A 132 -3.54 -2.51 8.50
CA PHE A 132 -4.44 -3.60 8.13
C PHE A 132 -5.21 -4.15 9.34
N ARG A 133 -4.53 -4.39 10.47
CA ARG A 133 -5.17 -4.82 11.72
C ARG A 133 -6.13 -3.78 12.30
N LYS A 134 -5.78 -2.48 12.22
CA LYS A 134 -6.68 -1.39 12.63
C LYS A 134 -7.96 -1.38 11.81
N LYS A 135 -7.86 -1.57 10.49
CA LYS A 135 -9.03 -1.66 9.60
C LYS A 135 -9.94 -2.83 9.94
N ILE A 136 -9.37 -4.01 10.20
CA ILE A 136 -10.14 -5.19 10.62
C ILE A 136 -10.84 -4.92 11.95
N LYS A 137 -10.14 -4.36 12.95
CA LYS A 137 -10.75 -4.03 14.24
C LYS A 137 -11.86 -2.97 14.12
N ALA A 138 -11.66 -1.95 13.29
CA ALA A 138 -12.68 -0.94 13.01
C ALA A 138 -13.91 -1.55 12.33
N ALA A 139 -13.70 -2.44 11.36
CA ALA A 139 -14.80 -3.19 10.74
C ALA A 139 -15.53 -4.08 11.76
N GLN A 140 -14.81 -4.84 12.58
CA GLN A 140 -15.41 -5.66 13.64
C GLN A 140 -16.18 -4.82 14.66
N SER A 141 -15.67 -3.64 15.03
CA SER A 141 -16.40 -2.70 15.88
C SER A 141 -17.67 -2.20 15.22
N TYR A 142 -17.67 -1.97 13.91
CA TYR A 142 -18.87 -1.55 13.17
C TYR A 142 -19.91 -2.67 13.10
N PHE A 143 -19.48 -3.90 12.81
CA PHE A 143 -20.34 -5.10 12.83
C PHE A 143 -20.88 -5.43 14.23
N GLY A 144 -20.08 -5.24 15.27
CA GLY A 144 -20.48 -5.48 16.67
C GLY A 144 -21.38 -4.39 17.25
N MET A 145 -21.41 -3.19 16.66
CA MET A 145 -22.23 -2.06 17.13
C MET A 145 -23.63 -2.02 16.50
N PHE A 146 -23.84 -2.69 15.35
CA PHE A 146 -25.14 -2.83 14.69
C PHE A 146 -25.56 -4.30 14.40
N PRO A 147 -25.67 -5.20 15.41
CA PRO A 147 -26.24 -6.54 15.18
C PRO A 147 -27.70 -6.46 14.71
N SER A 148 -28.43 -5.42 15.16
CA SER A 148 -29.88 -5.30 14.96
C SER A 148 -30.31 -4.84 13.57
N LEU A 149 -29.41 -4.25 12.76
CA LEU A 149 -29.74 -3.79 11.41
C LEU A 149 -29.72 -4.92 10.36
N MET A 150 -29.04 -6.03 10.66
CA MET A 150 -28.89 -7.18 9.76
C MET A 150 -30.04 -8.20 9.89
N MET A 151 -30.94 -8.00 10.87
CA MET A 151 -32.13 -8.84 11.12
C MET A 151 -33.41 -8.22 10.51
N ALA A 152 -33.28 -7.17 9.69
CA ALA A 152 -34.40 -6.71 8.88
C ALA A 152 -34.67 -7.75 7.78
N ARG A 153 -35.70 -8.58 8.01
CA ARG A 153 -36.22 -9.56 7.06
C ARG A 153 -36.36 -8.89 5.68
N PRO A 154 -35.76 -9.42 4.60
CA PRO A 154 -35.97 -8.86 3.27
C PRO A 154 -37.48 -8.85 2.98
N PRO A 155 -38.03 -7.76 2.40
CA PRO A 155 -39.43 -7.73 2.00
C PRO A 155 -39.66 -8.93 1.08
N GLN A 156 -40.58 -9.81 1.50
CA GLN A 156 -40.97 -10.97 0.71
C GLN A 156 -41.59 -10.44 -0.58
N LEU A 157 -40.94 -10.67 -1.71
CA LEU A 157 -41.55 -10.42 -3.01
C LEU A 157 -42.80 -11.32 -3.12
N PRO A 158 -43.98 -10.77 -3.48
CA PRO A 158 -45.17 -11.57 -3.65
C PRO A 158 -44.92 -12.62 -4.73
N GLN A 159 -45.13 -13.90 -4.40
CA GLN A 159 -45.02 -14.98 -5.38
C GLN A 159 -46.15 -14.81 -6.40
N ALA A 160 -45.77 -14.57 -7.65
CA ALA A 160 -46.69 -14.62 -8.77
C ALA A 160 -47.18 -16.07 -8.90
N SER A 161 -48.48 -16.27 -8.70
CA SER A 161 -49.17 -17.51 -8.99
C SER A 161 -49.24 -17.70 -10.51
N GLU A 162 -48.35 -18.52 -11.06
CA GLU A 162 -48.58 -19.13 -12.37
C GLU A 162 -49.66 -20.21 -12.20
N ASN A 163 -50.93 -19.79 -12.28
CA ASN A 163 -52.03 -20.70 -12.55
C ASN A 163 -51.95 -21.09 -14.03
N SER A 164 -51.52 -22.33 -14.28
CA SER A 164 -51.69 -22.99 -15.57
C SER A 164 -52.88 -23.92 -15.45
N VAL A 165 -54.04 -23.49 -15.95
CA VAL A 165 -55.04 -24.21 -16.80
C VAL A 165 -56.10 -23.19 -17.21
#